data_AF-A0A972WZG8-F1
#
_entry.id   AF-A0A972WZG8-F1
#
_cell.length_a   1.000
_cell.length_b   1.000
_cell.length_c   1.000
_cell.angle_alpha   90.00
_cell.angle_beta   90.00
_cell.angle_gamma   90.00
#
_symmetry.space_group_name_H-M   'P 1'
#
loop_
_entity.id
_entity.type
_entity.pdbx_description
1 polymer ?
#
loop_
_entity_poly.entity_id
_entity_poly.type
_entity_poly.pdbx_seq_one_letter_code
_entity_poly.pdbx_strand_id
1 'polypeptide(L)'
;MDTLDKYLVKELIVYFILILCGVSILFLGVDFLSKFWSIQMPVSTVLTLYLYKIPEAVRQFVPVACLMATLLVISTMAKQNEVIALY
;
A
#
# COMPACT_ATOMS: atom_id res chain seq x y z
N MET A 1 8.64 26.16 1.99
CA MET A 1 8.73 24.73 1.65
C MET A 1 10.11 24.52 1.08
N ASP A 2 11.02 24.11 1.95
CA ASP A 2 12.39 23.83 1.58
C ASP A 2 12.45 22.62 0.63
N THR A 3 13.54 22.48 -0.10
CA THR A 3 13.78 21.34 -0.99
C THR A 3 13.71 20.00 -0.25
N LEU A 4 14.01 20.00 1.05
CA LEU A 4 13.95 18.83 1.93
C LEU A 4 12.50 18.36 2.18
N ASP A 5 11.57 19.28 2.48
CA ASP A 5 10.14 18.94 2.66
C ASP A 5 9.56 18.25 1.43
N LYS A 6 9.93 18.76 0.24
CA LYS A 6 9.47 18.19 -1.03
C LYS A 6 10.03 16.79 -1.27
N TYR A 7 11.26 16.53 -0.84
CA TYR A 7 11.86 15.21 -0.90
C TYR A 7 11.16 14.23 0.04
N LEU A 8 10.93 14.65 1.29
CA LEU A 8 10.29 13.85 2.34
C LEU A 8 8.84 13.46 1.97
N VAL A 9 8.06 14.42 1.46
CA VAL A 9 6.69 14.16 0.97
C VAL A 9 6.70 13.20 -0.23
N LYS A 10 7.66 13.36 -1.15
CA LYS A 10 7.77 12.46 -2.31
C LYS A 10 8.10 11.04 -1.85
N GLU A 11 9.05 10.88 -0.94
CA GLU A 11 9.46 9.58 -0.41
C GLU A 11 8.31 8.91 0.37
N LEU A 12 7.58 9.67 1.19
CA LEU A 12 6.39 9.20 1.89
C LEU A 12 5.30 8.70 0.94
N ILE A 13 4.99 9.46 -0.11
CA ILE A 13 3.98 9.08 -1.11
C ILE A 13 4.40 7.81 -1.85
N VAL A 14 5.69 7.69 -2.21
CA VAL A 14 6.21 6.50 -2.89
C VAL A 14 6.05 5.26 -2.00
N TYR A 15 6.49 5.30 -0.75
CA TYR A 15 6.34 4.18 0.18
C TYR A 15 4.88 3.86 0.48
N PHE A 16 4.04 4.88 0.66
CA PHE A 16 2.61 4.71 0.87
C PHE A 16 1.95 3.95 -0.27
N ILE A 17 2.18 4.36 -1.51
CA ILE A 17 1.62 3.69 -2.69
C ILE A 17 2.16 2.27 -2.83
N LEU A 18 3.46 2.06 -2.58
CA LEU A 18 4.08 0.73 -2.63
C LEU A 18 3.43 -0.26 -1.66
N ILE A 19 3.26 0.16 -0.41
CA ILE A 19 2.67 -0.67 0.64
C ILE A 19 1.18 -0.89 0.37
N LEU A 20 0.45 0.16 0.01
CA LEU A 20 -0.98 0.07 -0.28
C LEU A 20 -1.25 -0.91 -1.43
N CYS A 21 -0.47 -0.82 -2.50
CA CYS A 21 -0.57 -1.70 -3.65
C CYS A 21 -0.16 -3.13 -3.27
N GLY A 22 0.97 -3.31 -2.58
CA GLY A 22 1.45 -4.62 -2.14
C GLY A 22 0.44 -5.37 -1.25
N VAL A 23 -0.07 -4.71 -0.22
CA VAL A 23 -1.06 -5.30 0.71
C VAL A 23 -2.38 -5.58 -0.01
N SER A 24 -2.84 -4.66 -0.88
CA SER A 24 -4.08 -4.87 -1.64
C SER A 24 -3.97 -6.05 -2.61
N ILE A 25 -2.85 -6.19 -3.33
CA ILE A 25 -2.61 -7.32 -4.24
C ILE A 25 -2.56 -8.63 -3.47
N LEU A 26 -1.84 -8.68 -2.34
CA LEU A 26 -1.76 -9.87 -1.51
C LEU A 26 -3.15 -10.28 -0.98
N PHE A 27 -3.93 -9.31 -0.50
CA PHE A 27 -5.28 -9.54 -0.01
C PHE A 27 -6.20 -10.10 -1.12
N LEU A 28 -6.20 -9.47 -2.29
CA LEU A 28 -7.01 -9.91 -3.43
C LEU A 28 -6.56 -11.29 -3.95
N GLY A 29 -5.25 -11.55 -3.98
CA GLY A 29 -4.69 -12.83 -4.40
C GLY A 29 -5.11 -13.98 -3.48
N VAL A 30 -5.07 -13.76 -2.15
CA VAL A 30 -5.54 -14.74 -1.16
C VAL A 30 -7.06 -14.96 -1.27
N ASP A 31 -7.85 -13.89 -1.39
CA ASP A 31 -9.31 -14.00 -1.58
C ASP A 31 -9.62 -14.76 -2.89
N PHE A 32 -8.84 -14.53 -3.96
CA PHE A 32 -9.04 -15.17 -5.25
C PHE A 32 -8.75 -16.65 -5.16
N LEU A 33 -7.62 -17.03 -4.58
CA LEU A 33 -7.26 -18.43 -4.43
C LEU A 33 -8.31 -19.17 -3.58
N SER A 34 -8.72 -18.60 -2.44
CA SER A 34 -9.71 -19.24 -1.55
C SER A 34 -11.08 -19.46 -2.22
N LYS A 35 -11.56 -18.50 -3.02
CA LYS A 35 -12.84 -18.61 -3.73
C LYS A 35 -12.77 -19.42 -5.02
N PHE A 36 -11.62 -19.42 -5.69
CA PHE A 36 -11.42 -20.18 -6.93
C PHE A 36 -11.56 -21.67 -6.71
N TRP A 37 -11.08 -22.20 -5.58
CA TRP A 37 -11.26 -23.61 -5.23
C TRP A 37 -12.70 -23.97 -4.83
N SER A 38 -13.47 -22.99 -4.35
CA SER A 38 -14.80 -23.23 -3.76
C SER A 38 -15.96 -23.03 -4.74
N ILE A 39 -15.77 -22.38 -5.91
CA ILE A 39 -16.89 -21.97 -6.76
C ILE A 39 -16.62 -22.33 -8.23
N GLN A 40 -17.49 -23.14 -8.83
CA GLN A 40 -17.59 -23.34 -10.29
C GLN A 40 -18.22 -22.12 -11.00
N MET A 41 -17.82 -20.89 -10.66
CA MET A 41 -18.43 -19.68 -11.22
C MET A 41 -17.74 -19.24 -12.52
N PRO A 42 -18.49 -18.61 -13.44
CA PRO A 42 -17.93 -17.98 -14.63
C PRO A 42 -16.87 -16.92 -14.26
N VAL A 43 -15.73 -16.98 -14.93
CA VAL A 43 -14.57 -16.09 -14.70
C VAL A 43 -14.93 -14.60 -14.91
N SER A 44 -15.93 -14.32 -15.75
CA SER A 44 -16.46 -12.98 -16.01
C SER A 44 -17.15 -12.33 -14.80
N THR A 45 -17.91 -13.12 -14.04
CA THR A 45 -18.56 -12.66 -12.81
C THR A 45 -17.52 -12.37 -11.74
N VAL A 46 -16.49 -13.23 -11.62
CA VAL A 46 -15.39 -13.04 -10.69
C VAL A 46 -14.66 -11.73 -10.98
N LEU A 47 -14.29 -11.47 -12.23
CA LEU A 47 -13.56 -10.25 -12.59
C LEU A 47 -14.32 -8.97 -12.20
N THR A 48 -15.63 -8.93 -12.48
CA THR A 48 -16.48 -7.78 -12.13
C THR A 48 -16.58 -7.59 -10.61
N LEU A 49 -16.68 -8.69 -9.85
CA LEU A 49 -16.74 -8.68 -8.39
C LEU A 49 -15.43 -8.17 -7.78
N TYR A 50 -14.29 -8.54 -8.36
CA TYR A 50 -12.97 -8.05 -7.94
C TYR A 50 -12.78 -6.56 -8.25
N LEU A 51 -13.27 -6.08 -9.40
CA LEU A 51 -13.28 -4.64 -9.73
C LEU A 51 -14.01 -3.81 -8.68
N TYR A 52 -15.17 -4.27 -8.18
CA TYR A 52 -15.90 -3.60 -7.11
C TYR A 52 -15.28 -3.77 -5.71
N LYS A 53 -14.49 -4.83 -5.49
CA LYS A 53 -13.79 -5.05 -4.22
C LYS A 53 -12.51 -4.23 -4.07
N ILE A 54 -11.86 -3.83 -5.16
CA ILE A 54 -10.61 -3.05 -5.12
C ILE A 54 -10.77 -1.74 -4.33
N PRO A 55 -11.78 -0.87 -4.58
CA PRO A 55 -11.96 0.38 -3.84
C PRO A 55 -12.14 0.16 -2.33
N GLU A 56 -12.91 -0.86 -1.95
CA GLU A 56 -13.16 -1.23 -0.55
C GLU A 56 -11.88 -1.71 0.14
N ALA A 57 -11.11 -2.59 -0.52
CA ALA A 57 -9.83 -3.05 -0.01
C ALA A 57 -8.87 -1.88 0.21
N VAL A 58 -8.74 -1.00 -0.80
CA VAL A 58 -7.90 0.19 -0.69
C VAL A 58 -8.32 1.06 0.50
N ARG A 59 -9.62 1.33 0.65
CA ARG A 59 -10.14 2.17 1.74
C ARG A 59 -9.84 1.59 3.12
N GLN A 60 -9.87 0.28 3.27
CA GLN A 60 -9.53 -0.41 4.52
C GLN A 60 -8.03 -0.38 4.82
N PHE A 61 -7.18 -0.49 3.79
CA PHE A 61 -5.72 -0.54 3.95
C PHE A 61 -5.03 0.82 3.98
N VAL A 62 -5.69 1.91 3.59
CA VAL A 62 -5.17 3.29 3.68
C VAL A 62 -4.57 3.64 5.06
N PRO A 63 -5.26 3.47 6.20
CA PRO A 63 -4.68 3.84 7.50
C PRO A 63 -3.46 2.99 7.88
N VAL A 64 -3.47 1.70 7.51
CA VAL A 64 -2.35 0.78 7.75
C VAL A 64 -1.15 1.16 6.88
N ALA A 65 -1.37 1.40 5.60
CA ALA A 65 -0.34 1.83 4.66
C ALA A 65 0.27 3.17 5.08
N CYS A 66 -0.53 4.08 5.64
CA CYS A 66 -0.06 5.37 6.16
C CYS A 66 0.94 5.18 7.31
N LEU A 67 0.57 4.39 8.33
CA LEU A 67 1.45 4.09 9.46
C LEU A 67 2.73 3.36 9.03
N MET A 68 2.60 2.42 8.11
CA MET A 68 3.73 1.64 7.63
C MET A 68 4.69 2.51 6.80
N ALA A 69 4.15 3.40 5.96
CA ALA A 69 4.95 4.32 5.16
C ALA A 69 5.67 5.34 6.03
N THR A 70 5.02 5.91 7.05
CA THR A 70 5.69 6.84 7.98
C THR A 70 6.79 6.15 8.75
N LEU A 71 6.56 4.93 9.26
CA LEU A 71 7.60 4.13 9.93
C LEU A 71 8.79 3.85 9.01
N LEU A 72 8.54 3.47 7.76
CA LEU A 72 9.62 3.20 6.80
C LEU A 72 10.40 4.46 6.48
N VAL A 73 9.74 5.58 6.21
CA VAL A 73 10.42 6.87 5.95
C VAL A 73 11.26 7.31 7.14
N ILE A 74 10.72 7.23 8.36
CA ILE A 74 11.50 7.58 9.57
C ILE A 74 12.69 6.63 9.72
N SER A 75 12.51 5.33 9.44
CA SER A 75 13.58 4.34 9.50
C SER A 75 14.65 4.56 8.43
N THR A 76 14.28 4.96 7.21
CA THR A 76 15.24 5.26 6.12
C THR A 76 16.00 6.54 6.42
N MET A 77 15.33 7.60 6.86
CA MET A 77 15.99 8.85 7.25
C MET A 77 16.94 8.66 8.45
N ALA A 78 16.57 7.84 9.43
CA ALA A 78 17.43 7.50 10.56
C ALA A 78 18.69 6.72 10.11
N LYS A 79 18.57 5.83 9.11
CA LYS A 79 19.70 5.08 8.55
C LYS A 79 20.64 5.93 7.71
N GLN A 80 20.12 6.92 7.00
CA GLN A 80 20.91 7.78 6.12
C GLN A 80 21.58 8.95 6.85
N ASN A 81 21.46 9.02 8.18
CA ASN A 81 21.92 10.16 9.01
C ASN A 81 21.35 11.52 8.56
N GLU A 82 20.32 11.57 7.73
CA GLU A 82 19.66 12.83 7.33
C GLU A 82 18.93 13.47 8.51
N VAL A 83 18.45 12.66 9.46
CA VAL A 83 17.92 13.14 10.75
C VAL A 83 19.02 13.80 11.59
N ILE A 84 20.28 13.39 11.44
CA ILE A 84 21.44 13.94 12.15
C ILE A 84 21.93 15.22 11.46
N ALA A 85 21.75 15.36 10.14
CA ALA A 85 22.01 16.60 9.42
C ALA A 85 20.94 17.69 9.63
N LEU A 86 19.75 17.28 10.11
CA LEU A 86 18.64 18.16 10.52
C LEU A 86 18.77 18.69 11.96
N TYR A 87 19.66 18.12 12.78
CA TYR A 87 19.93 18.51 14.18
C TYR A 87 21.21 19.34 14.28
#